data_AF-A0A7C4M6S9-F1
#
_entry.id   AF-A0A7C4M6S9-F1
#
_cell.length_a   1.000
_cell.length_b   1.000
_cell.length_c   1.000
_cell.angle_alpha   90.00
_cell.angle_beta   90.00
_cell.angle_gamma   90.00
#
_symmetry.space_group_name_H-M   'P 1'
#
loop_
_entity.id
_entity.type
_entity.pdbx_description
1 polymer ?
#
loop_
_entity_poly.entity_id
_entity_poly.type
_entity_poly.pdbx_seq_one_letter_code
_entity_poly.pdbx_strand_id
1 'polypeptide(L)'
;MSLTDREKFELMRQGIIRGFIIPQLEERGYLVSYWKRPISLEDMYLRDDGWKPLFSRFTSWETYRKDYPLYLFFNTFYGDVYEKAYKNCFTEYLISIPNYQLTSSLLGVFTRLNVGNGYYWKHRMPINLAYPEVCVKIIDATYDELIISLAREGVLDELEKLEFKIKNYSENDKPCK
;
A
#
# COMPACT_ATOMS: atom_id res chain seq x y z
N MET A 1 13.05 8.80 -26.51
CA MET A 1 12.40 9.73 -25.55
C MET A 1 13.27 9.84 -24.31
N SER A 2 13.57 11.05 -23.86
CA SER A 2 14.26 11.30 -22.59
C SER A 2 13.30 11.14 -21.41
N LEU A 3 13.75 10.50 -20.32
CA LEU A 3 12.97 10.40 -19.08
C LEU A 3 12.86 11.77 -18.40
N THR A 4 11.69 12.06 -17.84
CA THR A 4 11.49 13.21 -16.94
C THR A 4 12.21 12.98 -15.60
N ASP A 5 12.54 14.04 -14.87
CA ASP A 5 13.20 13.89 -13.56
C ASP A 5 12.34 13.13 -12.54
N ARG A 6 11.01 13.29 -12.63
CA ARG A 6 10.05 12.50 -11.85
C ARG A 6 10.20 11.00 -12.12
N GLU A 7 10.22 10.61 -13.40
CA GLU A 7 10.41 9.21 -13.80
C GLU A 7 11.78 8.68 -13.36
N LYS A 8 12.84 9.48 -13.47
CA LYS A 8 14.18 9.10 -12.98
C LYS A 8 14.18 8.85 -11.47
N PHE A 9 13.57 9.74 -10.69
CA PHE A 9 13.47 9.59 -9.24
C PHE A 9 12.66 8.36 -8.84
N GLU A 10 11.56 8.10 -9.53
CA GLU A 10 10.76 6.91 -9.29
C GLU A 10 11.51 5.63 -9.59
N LEU A 11 12.23 5.56 -10.72
CA LEU A 11 13.08 4.42 -11.06
C LEU A 11 14.18 4.18 -10.02
N MET A 12 14.81 5.23 -9.51
CA MET A 12 15.80 5.10 -8.44
C MET A 12 15.19 4.52 -7.16
N ARG A 13 14.01 5.01 -6.75
CA ARG A 13 13.27 4.47 -5.58
C ARG A 13 12.91 2.99 -5.79
N GLN A 14 12.35 2.66 -6.95
CA GLN A 14 11.99 1.29 -7.33
C GLN A 14 13.23 0.38 -7.32
N GLY A 15 14.37 0.86 -7.79
CA GLY A 15 15.64 0.13 -7.76
C GLY A 15 16.08 -0.24 -6.34
N ILE A 16 16.02 0.70 -5.39
CA ILE A 16 16.36 0.42 -3.98
C ILE A 16 15.34 -0.54 -3.37
N ILE A 17 14.05 -0.30 -3.60
CA ILE A 17 12.96 -1.09 -3.02
C ILE A 17 13.03 -2.54 -3.52
N ARG A 18 13.13 -2.75 -4.83
CA ARG A 18 13.15 -4.10 -5.43
C ARG A 18 14.50 -4.80 -5.31
N GLY A 19 15.60 -4.04 -5.33
CA GLY A 19 16.94 -4.61 -5.26
C GLY A 19 17.43 -4.92 -3.84
N PHE A 20 16.85 -4.29 -2.81
CA PHE A 20 17.35 -4.42 -1.44
C PHE A 20 16.26 -4.64 -0.39
N ILE A 21 15.21 -3.83 -0.39
CA ILE A 21 14.19 -3.87 0.68
C ILE A 21 13.29 -5.11 0.55
N ILE A 22 12.72 -5.34 -0.64
CA ILE A 22 11.80 -6.46 -0.88
C ILE A 22 12.47 -7.80 -0.60
N PRO A 23 13.70 -8.12 -1.10
CA PRO A 23 14.33 -9.40 -0.80
C PRO A 23 14.45 -9.69 0.71
N GLN A 24 14.79 -8.68 1.52
CA GLN A 24 14.88 -8.84 2.97
C GLN A 24 13.53 -8.94 3.66
N LEU A 25 12.48 -8.32 3.11
CA LEU A 25 11.12 -8.53 3.58
C LEU A 25 10.64 -9.94 3.20
N GLU A 26 10.99 -10.45 2.01
CA GLU A 26 10.67 -11.82 1.60
C GLU A 26 11.32 -12.85 2.55
N GLU A 27 12.57 -12.64 2.96
CA GLU A 27 13.23 -13.45 4.00
C GLU A 27 12.50 -13.42 5.35
N ARG A 28 11.70 -12.37 5.62
CA ARG A 28 10.86 -12.21 6.82
C ARG A 28 9.42 -12.70 6.62
N GLY A 29 9.12 -13.32 5.48
CA GLY A 29 7.82 -13.91 5.17
C GLY A 29 6.85 -13.00 4.42
N TYR A 30 7.26 -11.81 3.99
CA TYR A 30 6.41 -10.97 3.15
C TYR A 30 6.37 -11.52 1.72
N LEU A 31 5.21 -11.96 1.28
CA LEU A 31 5.02 -12.50 -0.07
C LEU A 31 4.24 -11.54 -0.95
N VAL A 32 4.53 -11.56 -2.25
CA VAL A 32 3.72 -10.85 -3.24
C VAL A 32 2.27 -11.30 -3.13
N SER A 33 1.36 -10.34 -3.07
CA SER A 33 -0.06 -10.58 -2.94
C SER A 33 -0.79 -10.46 -4.27
N TYR A 34 -1.90 -11.21 -4.39
CA TYR A 34 -2.81 -11.16 -5.54
C TYR A 34 -3.62 -9.86 -5.58
N TRP A 35 -3.86 -9.24 -4.44
CA TRP A 35 -4.57 -7.97 -4.37
C TRP A 35 -3.63 -6.83 -4.82
N LYS A 36 -4.13 -5.94 -5.66
CA LYS A 36 -3.39 -4.74 -6.09
C LYS A 36 -4.03 -3.53 -5.44
N ARG A 37 -3.21 -2.59 -4.98
CA ARG A 37 -3.72 -1.35 -4.40
C ARG A 37 -4.51 -0.59 -5.47
N PRO A 38 -5.74 -0.14 -5.20
CA PRO A 38 -6.50 0.66 -6.14
C PRO A 38 -5.90 2.05 -6.31
N ILE A 39 -6.13 2.66 -7.47
CA ILE A 39 -5.84 4.08 -7.70
C ILE A 39 -6.82 4.89 -6.86
N SER A 40 -6.27 5.68 -5.95
CA SER A 40 -7.02 6.55 -5.07
C SER A 40 -7.11 7.96 -5.63
N LEU A 41 -8.04 8.75 -5.09
CA LEU A 41 -8.16 10.17 -5.40
C LEU A 41 -6.90 10.95 -5.01
N GLU A 42 -6.15 10.48 -4.00
CA GLU A 42 -4.89 11.08 -3.57
C GLU A 42 -3.74 10.85 -4.56
N ASP A 43 -3.87 9.89 -5.46
CA ASP A 43 -2.86 9.60 -6.49
C ASP A 43 -3.09 10.44 -7.75
N MET A 44 -4.05 11.37 -7.70
CA MET A 44 -4.42 12.26 -8.77
C MET A 44 -4.51 13.69 -8.25
N TYR A 45 -4.32 14.67 -9.12
CA TYR A 45 -4.62 16.07 -8.84
C TYR A 45 -5.52 16.63 -9.92
N LEU A 46 -6.39 17.56 -9.52
CA LEU A 46 -7.30 18.21 -10.45
C LEU A 46 -6.59 19.42 -11.10
N ARG A 47 -6.65 19.50 -12.43
CA ARG A 47 -6.32 20.69 -13.23
C ARG A 47 -7.53 21.13 -14.04
N ASP A 48 -7.42 22.28 -14.68
CA ASP A 48 -8.45 22.84 -15.57
C ASP A 48 -8.88 21.88 -16.69
N ASP A 49 -7.95 21.00 -17.13
CA ASP A 49 -8.18 19.98 -18.15
C ASP A 49 -8.47 18.58 -17.58
N GLY A 50 -8.84 18.51 -16.30
CA GLY A 50 -9.32 17.30 -15.62
C GLY A 50 -8.33 16.68 -14.63
N TRP A 51 -8.63 15.45 -14.21
CA TRP A 51 -7.80 14.69 -13.28
C TRP A 51 -6.51 14.21 -13.95
N LYS A 52 -5.38 14.48 -13.31
CA LYS A 52 -4.05 14.08 -13.79
C LYS A 52 -3.36 13.16 -12.78
N PRO A 53 -2.70 12.09 -13.24
CA PRO A 53 -2.01 11.17 -12.34
C PRO A 53 -0.76 11.80 -11.71
N LEU A 54 -0.51 11.46 -10.44
CA LEU A 54 0.76 11.67 -9.76
C LEU A 54 1.75 10.51 -9.98
N PHE A 55 1.25 9.34 -10.35
CA PHE A 55 2.10 8.21 -10.66
C PHE A 55 2.63 8.28 -12.10
N SER A 56 3.67 7.51 -12.39
CA SER A 56 4.20 7.35 -13.75
C SER A 56 3.95 5.94 -14.29
N ARG A 57 4.37 5.69 -15.53
CA ARG A 57 4.35 4.35 -16.12
C ARG A 57 5.24 3.33 -15.40
N PHE A 58 6.13 3.77 -14.52
CA PHE A 58 7.01 2.91 -13.73
C PHE A 58 6.42 2.53 -12.38
N THR A 59 5.23 3.05 -12.05
CA THR A 59 4.59 2.80 -10.77
C THR A 59 4.14 1.35 -10.69
N SER A 60 4.74 0.64 -9.74
CA SER A 60 4.30 -0.70 -9.37
C SER A 60 3.08 -0.63 -8.47
N TRP A 61 2.00 -1.30 -8.86
CA TRP A 61 0.77 -1.48 -8.05
C TRP A 61 0.80 -2.76 -7.19
N GLU A 62 1.94 -3.43 -7.18
CA GLU A 62 2.18 -4.63 -6.39
C GLU A 62 2.06 -4.37 -4.89
N THR A 63 1.41 -5.29 -4.19
CA THR A 63 1.35 -5.29 -2.73
C THR A 63 1.96 -6.58 -2.20
N TYR A 64 2.43 -6.52 -0.96
CA TYR A 64 3.05 -7.62 -0.24
C TYR A 64 2.28 -7.89 1.03
N ARG A 65 2.38 -9.09 1.57
CA ARG A 65 1.71 -9.47 2.81
C ARG A 65 2.53 -10.53 3.53
N LYS A 66 2.73 -10.33 4.83
CA LYS A 66 3.26 -11.36 5.74
C LYS A 66 2.11 -12.22 6.25
N ASP A 67 1.14 -11.56 6.89
CA ASP A 67 -0.09 -12.19 7.42
C ASP A 67 -1.37 -11.44 7.01
N TYR A 68 -2.49 -12.14 6.91
CA TYR A 68 -3.80 -11.49 6.76
C TYR A 68 -4.12 -10.67 8.04
N PRO A 69 -4.70 -9.45 7.97
CA PRO A 69 -5.38 -8.78 6.85
C PRO A 69 -4.61 -7.63 6.19
N LEU A 70 -3.36 -7.36 6.58
CA LEU A 70 -2.66 -6.15 6.15
C LEU A 70 -1.87 -6.35 4.86
N TYR A 71 -1.99 -5.39 3.94
CA TYR A 71 -1.28 -5.39 2.68
C TYR A 71 -0.29 -4.23 2.69
N LEU A 72 0.99 -4.52 2.49
CA LEU A 72 2.05 -3.54 2.36
C LEU A 72 2.16 -3.06 0.90
N PHE A 73 2.14 -1.75 0.71
CA PHE A 73 2.32 -1.09 -0.58
C PHE A 73 3.44 -0.05 -0.49
N PHE A 74 4.31 -0.01 -1.50
CA PHE A 74 5.33 1.02 -1.63
C PHE A 74 4.87 2.14 -2.55
N ASN A 75 4.44 3.25 -1.96
CA ASN A 75 4.07 4.44 -2.70
C ASN A 75 5.31 5.26 -3.06
N THR A 76 5.80 5.03 -4.28
CA THR A 76 7.07 5.58 -4.80
C THR A 76 6.93 6.90 -5.53
N PHE A 77 5.71 7.34 -5.83
CA PHE A 77 5.45 8.60 -6.52
C PHE A 77 5.20 9.73 -5.50
N TYR A 78 6.26 10.07 -4.76
CA TYR A 78 6.29 11.23 -3.87
C TYR A 78 6.03 12.52 -4.68
N GLY A 79 5.10 13.36 -4.21
CA GLY A 79 4.62 14.55 -4.93
C GLY A 79 5.67 15.63 -5.15
N ASP A 80 6.70 15.68 -4.30
CA ASP A 80 7.77 16.65 -4.41
C ASP A 80 8.93 16.18 -5.32
N VAL A 81 9.40 17.09 -6.17
CA VAL A 81 10.53 16.89 -7.09
C VAL A 81 11.68 17.83 -6.69
N TYR A 82 12.16 17.70 -5.45
CA TYR A 82 13.37 18.37 -4.97
C TYR A 82 14.57 17.40 -4.96
N GLU A 83 15.79 17.94 -4.91
CA GLU A 83 17.05 17.20 -5.04
C GLU A 83 17.21 15.99 -4.09
N LYS A 84 16.50 15.98 -2.95
CA LYS A 84 16.52 14.88 -1.97
C LYS A 84 15.30 13.95 -2.03
N ALA A 85 14.33 14.24 -2.89
CA ALA A 85 13.07 13.50 -2.93
C ALA A 85 13.27 12.04 -3.32
N TYR A 86 14.25 11.70 -4.16
CA TYR A 86 14.52 10.31 -4.57
C TYR A 86 14.86 9.38 -3.41
N LYS A 87 15.26 9.92 -2.25
CA LYS A 87 15.56 9.15 -1.03
C LYS A 87 14.32 8.84 -0.20
N ASN A 88 13.18 9.44 -0.49
CA ASN A 88 11.99 9.28 0.31
C ASN A 88 10.88 8.60 -0.50
N CYS A 89 10.12 7.73 0.15
CA CYS A 89 8.84 7.24 -0.33
C CYS A 89 7.93 6.99 0.88
N PHE A 90 6.70 6.54 0.64
CA PHE A 90 5.82 6.09 1.71
C PHE A 90 5.61 4.58 1.62
N THR A 91 5.49 3.95 2.78
CA THR A 91 4.84 2.65 2.91
C THR A 91 3.40 2.86 3.35
N GLU A 92 2.50 2.09 2.73
CA GLU A 92 1.09 2.07 3.09
C GLU A 92 0.72 0.66 3.51
N TYR A 93 0.05 0.53 4.64
CA TYR A 93 -0.47 -0.73 5.20
C TYR A 93 -1.97 -0.70 5.08
N LEU A 94 -2.54 -1.55 4.22
CA LEU A 94 -3.92 -1.45 3.79
C LEU A 94 -4.75 -2.62 4.29
N ILE A 95 -5.99 -2.34 4.65
CA ILE A 95 -7.03 -3.35 4.81
C ILE A 95 -7.76 -3.45 3.47
N SER A 96 -7.73 -4.63 2.84
CA SER A 96 -8.23 -4.84 1.46
C SER A 96 -9.75 -4.94 1.34
N ILE A 97 -10.49 -4.85 2.46
CA ILE A 97 -11.96 -4.91 2.47
C ILE A 97 -12.53 -3.50 2.23
N PRO A 98 -13.23 -3.27 1.10
CA PRO A 98 -13.78 -1.97 0.78
C PRO A 98 -14.92 -1.59 1.74
N ASN A 99 -15.00 -0.31 2.08
CA ASN A 99 -16.07 0.29 2.90
C ASN A 99 -16.28 -0.38 4.28
N TYR A 100 -15.28 -1.12 4.77
CA TYR A 100 -15.32 -1.70 6.11
C TYR A 100 -15.50 -0.60 7.16
N GLN A 101 -16.34 -0.85 8.17
CA GLN A 101 -16.54 0.07 9.29
C GLN A 101 -15.54 -0.28 10.37
N LEU A 102 -14.43 0.45 10.41
CA LEU A 102 -13.40 0.25 11.41
C LEU A 102 -13.90 0.73 12.78
N THR A 103 -13.48 0.05 13.85
CA THR A 103 -13.77 0.44 15.22
C THR A 103 -13.24 1.85 15.52
N SER A 104 -13.96 2.61 16.34
CA SER A 104 -13.63 4.01 16.65
C SER A 104 -12.25 4.18 17.30
N SER A 105 -11.79 3.17 18.04
CA SER A 105 -10.46 3.09 18.68
C SER A 105 -9.30 3.09 17.69
N LEU A 106 -9.51 2.62 16.46
CA LEU A 106 -8.48 2.56 15.42
C LEU A 106 -8.54 3.77 14.46
N LEU A 107 -9.53 4.65 14.63
CA LEU A 107 -9.59 5.91 13.88
C LEU A 107 -8.44 6.82 14.32
N GLY A 108 -7.70 7.33 13.35
CA GLY A 108 -6.48 8.12 13.60
C GLY A 108 -5.20 7.29 13.51
N VAL A 109 -5.26 5.99 13.81
CA VAL A 109 -4.20 5.04 13.43
C VAL A 109 -4.33 4.71 11.94
N PHE A 110 -5.55 4.37 11.53
CA PHE A 110 -5.90 4.22 10.12
C PHE A 110 -6.65 5.45 9.62
N THR A 111 -6.38 5.78 8.36
CA THR A 111 -6.99 6.85 7.59
C THR A 111 -7.64 6.26 6.34
N ARG A 112 -8.60 6.97 5.75
CA ARG A 112 -9.27 6.51 4.54
C ARG A 112 -8.39 6.72 3.32
N LEU A 113 -8.21 5.67 2.53
CA LEU A 113 -7.78 5.74 1.15
C LEU A 113 -9.04 5.82 0.27
N ASN A 114 -9.42 7.04 -0.11
CA ASN A 114 -10.64 7.26 -0.89
C ASN A 114 -10.43 6.87 -2.36
N VAL A 115 -11.35 6.09 -2.90
CA VAL A 115 -11.42 5.67 -4.31
C VAL A 115 -12.75 6.13 -4.90
N GLY A 116 -12.92 6.05 -6.22
CA GLY A 116 -14.10 6.62 -6.90
C GLY A 116 -15.45 6.19 -6.31
N ASN A 117 -15.58 4.93 -5.88
CA ASN A 117 -16.83 4.35 -5.36
C ASN A 117 -16.74 3.88 -3.90
N GLY A 118 -15.91 4.51 -3.07
CA GLY A 118 -15.80 4.14 -1.66
C GLY A 118 -14.43 4.43 -1.07
N TYR A 119 -14.05 3.62 -0.08
CA TYR A 119 -12.75 3.76 0.57
C TYR A 119 -12.19 2.43 1.06
N TYR A 120 -10.89 2.41 1.27
CA TYR A 120 -10.17 1.40 2.03
C TYR A 120 -9.54 2.05 3.27
N TRP A 121 -9.13 1.26 4.25
CA TRP A 121 -8.34 1.78 5.37
C TRP A 121 -6.86 1.61 5.07
N LYS A 122 -6.08 2.64 5.39
CA LYS A 122 -4.62 2.61 5.33
C LYS A 122 -3.98 3.23 6.56
N HIS A 123 -2.82 2.71 6.93
CA HIS A 123 -1.82 3.44 7.70
C HIS A 123 -0.70 3.85 6.73
N ARG A 124 -0.25 5.10 6.76
CA ARG A 124 0.81 5.59 5.86
C ARG A 124 1.99 6.07 6.70
N MET A 125 3.20 5.62 6.37
CA MET A 125 4.42 6.04 7.04
C MET A 125 5.50 6.45 6.02
N PRO A 126 6.20 7.59 6.22
CA PRO A 126 7.34 7.93 5.38
C PRO A 126 8.54 7.05 5.70
N ILE A 127 9.30 6.66 4.68
CA ILE A 127 10.59 5.96 4.83
C ILE A 127 11.70 6.66 4.05
N ASN A 128 12.92 6.57 4.60
CA ASN A 128 14.12 7.12 3.98
C ASN A 128 15.00 6.00 3.43
N LEU A 129 14.90 5.79 2.13
CA LEU A 129 15.63 4.82 1.33
C LEU A 129 17.15 4.99 1.34
N ALA A 130 17.69 6.08 1.90
CA ALA A 130 19.12 6.19 2.15
C ALA A 130 19.64 5.16 3.16
N TYR A 131 18.75 4.62 4.01
CA TYR A 131 19.06 3.62 5.03
C TYR A 131 18.14 2.41 4.87
N PRO A 132 18.34 1.58 3.84
CA PRO A 132 17.36 0.57 3.47
C PRO A 132 17.25 -0.56 4.51
N GLU A 133 18.32 -0.91 5.23
CA GLU A 133 18.25 -1.87 6.35
C GLU A 133 17.37 -1.34 7.50
N VAL A 134 17.45 -0.04 7.78
CA VAL A 134 16.60 0.61 8.78
C VAL A 134 15.15 0.60 8.30
N CYS A 135 14.90 0.83 7.00
CA CYS A 135 13.57 0.74 6.43
C CYS A 135 12.96 -0.64 6.65
N VAL A 136 13.68 -1.73 6.39
CA VAL A 136 13.18 -3.10 6.61
C VAL A 136 12.74 -3.30 8.07
N LYS A 137 13.57 -2.89 9.03
CA LYS A 137 13.25 -3.03 10.47
C LYS A 137 12.03 -2.23 10.88
N ILE A 138 11.92 -0.99 10.43
CA ILE A 138 10.76 -0.14 10.75
C ILE A 138 9.52 -0.71 10.08
N ILE A 139 9.61 -1.14 8.82
CA ILE A 139 8.47 -1.70 8.09
C ILE A 139 7.87 -2.89 8.84
N ASP A 140 8.74 -3.80 9.29
CA ASP A 140 8.35 -5.02 9.99
C ASP A 140 7.77 -4.73 11.38
N ALA A 141 8.43 -3.84 12.15
CA ALA A 141 7.92 -3.42 13.46
C ALA A 141 6.55 -2.75 13.36
N THR A 142 6.37 -1.82 12.42
CA THR A 142 5.09 -1.15 12.19
C THR A 142 4.01 -2.14 11.74
N TYR A 143 4.36 -3.13 10.91
CA TYR A 143 3.41 -4.16 10.51
C TYR A 143 2.89 -4.94 11.72
N ASP A 144 3.80 -5.44 12.56
CA ASP A 144 3.46 -6.23 13.75
C ASP A 144 2.64 -5.38 14.75
N GLU A 145 2.98 -4.10 14.96
CA GLU A 145 2.23 -3.17 15.80
C GLU A 145 0.78 -2.96 15.31
N LEU A 146 0.60 -2.82 14.00
CA LEU A 146 -0.74 -2.65 13.40
C LEU A 146 -1.56 -3.94 13.50
N ILE A 147 -0.94 -5.11 13.29
CA ILE A 147 -1.60 -6.41 13.51
C ILE A 147 -2.05 -6.55 14.97
N ILE A 148 -1.18 -6.23 15.93
CA ILE A 148 -1.52 -6.28 17.37
C ILE A 148 -2.68 -5.34 17.68
N SER A 149 -2.69 -4.14 17.10
CA SER A 149 -3.76 -3.16 17.29
C SER A 149 -5.11 -3.68 16.74
N LEU A 150 -5.10 -4.29 15.56
CA LEU A 150 -6.29 -4.92 14.98
C LEU A 150 -6.76 -6.11 15.81
N ALA A 151 -5.83 -6.92 16.34
CA ALA A 151 -6.14 -8.08 17.18
C ALA A 151 -6.83 -7.67 18.48
N ARG A 152 -6.30 -6.64 19.16
CA ARG A 152 -6.84 -6.14 20.43
C ARG A 152 -8.29 -5.66 20.31
N GLU A 153 -8.65 -5.15 19.14
CA GLU A 153 -9.99 -4.64 18.85
C GLU A 153 -10.91 -5.70 18.22
N GLY A 154 -10.47 -6.97 18.11
CA GLY A 154 -11.25 -8.07 17.54
C GLY A 154 -11.46 -8.00 16.03
N VAL A 155 -10.76 -7.10 15.34
CA VAL A 155 -10.96 -6.80 13.91
C VAL A 155 -10.43 -7.92 13.01
N LEU A 156 -9.42 -8.67 13.45
CA LEU A 156 -8.82 -9.76 12.65
C LEU A 156 -9.86 -10.83 12.28
N ASP A 157 -10.62 -11.33 13.27
CA ASP A 157 -11.62 -12.38 13.08
C ASP A 157 -12.77 -11.92 12.18
N GLU A 158 -13.16 -10.65 12.29
CA GLU A 158 -14.19 -10.06 11.44
C GLU A 158 -13.75 -9.99 9.98
N LEU A 159 -12.53 -9.50 9.76
CA LEU A 159 -11.97 -9.38 8.43
C LEU A 159 -11.78 -10.75 7.78
N GLU A 160 -11.38 -11.77 8.53
CA GLU A 160 -11.19 -13.12 7.97
C GLU A 160 -12.52 -13.72 7.48
N LYS A 161 -13.59 -13.57 8.29
CA LYS A 161 -14.95 -14.00 7.91
C LYS A 161 -15.45 -13.26 6.68
N LEU A 162 -15.15 -11.97 6.56
CA LEU A 162 -15.56 -11.16 5.40
C LEU A 162 -14.80 -11.57 4.13
N GLU A 163 -13.49 -11.81 4.21
CA GLU A 163 -12.69 -12.26 3.06
C GLU A 163 -13.19 -13.62 2.55
N PHE A 164 -13.48 -14.55 3.46
CA PHE A 164 -14.02 -15.85 3.11
C PHE A 164 -15.37 -15.74 2.36
N LYS A 165 -16.26 -14.87 2.85
CA LYS A 165 -17.53 -14.59 2.15
C LYS A 165 -17.30 -14.03 0.74
N ILE A 166 -16.45 -13.01 0.61
CA ILE A 166 -16.16 -12.36 -0.69
C ILE A 166 -15.60 -13.37 -1.69
N LYS A 167 -14.64 -14.21 -1.26
CA LYS A 167 -14.07 -15.27 -2.12
C LYS A 167 -15.14 -16.23 -2.61
N ASN A 168 -15.99 -16.74 -1.72
CA ASN A 168 -17.05 -17.68 -2.10
C ASN A 168 -18.10 -17.07 -3.05
N TYR A 169 -18.48 -15.79 -2.86
CA TYR A 169 -19.38 -15.11 -3.81
C TYR A 169 -18.71 -14.98 -5.19
N SER A 170 -17.44 -14.58 -5.23
CA SER A 170 -16.70 -14.41 -6.49
C SER A 170 -16.48 -15.72 -7.27
N GLU A 171 -16.50 -16.86 -6.60
CA GLU A 171 -16.38 -18.18 -7.24
C GLU A 171 -17.72 -18.69 -7.78
N ASN A 172 -18.82 -18.37 -7.12
CA ASN A 172 -20.18 -18.74 -7.55
C ASN A 172 -20.72 -17.87 -8.69
N ASP A 173 -20.20 -16.66 -8.86
CA ASP A 173 -20.55 -15.76 -9.98
C ASP A 173 -19.71 -16.00 -11.25
N LYS A 174 -18.85 -17.03 -11.27
CA LYS A 174 -18.18 -17.43 -12.51
C LYS A 174 -19.22 -18.08 -13.42
N PRO A 175 -19.48 -17.56 -14.64
CA PRO A 175 -20.39 -18.23 -15.56
C PRO A 175 -19.86 -19.64 -15.83
N CYS A 176 -20.70 -20.65 -15.60
CA CYS A 176 -20.42 -22.01 -16.02
C CYS A 176 -20.03 -21.98 -17.50
N LYS A 177 -18.80 -22.41 -17.80
CA LYS A 177 -18.32 -22.60 -19.17
C LYS A 177 -19.02 -23.78 -19.81
#